data_AF-A0A933P8D9-F1
#
_entry.id   AF-A0A933P8D9-F1
#
_cell.length_a   1.000
_cell.length_b   1.000
_cell.length_c   1.000
_cell.angle_alpha   90.00
_cell.angle_beta   90.00
_cell.angle_gamma   90.00
#
_symmetry.space_group_name_H-M   'P 1'
#
loop_
_entity.id
_entity.type
_entity.pdbx_description
1 polymer ?
#
loop_
_entity_poly.entity_id
_entity_poly.type
_entity_poly.pdbx_seq_one_letter_code
_entity_poly.pdbx_strand_id
1 'polypeptide(L)'
;MNYVILRGQLSSQPQERVLASGSVLWSLELTTPTDQGAWSVPVAWFDPPVSVAFESGDEVVVVGAVRRRFFRSAAGTQSRTEVVASDVVSATARRKVDRVVQRELDRLGAHLGGALRSV
;
A
#
# COMPACT_ATOMS: atom_id res chain seq x y z
N MET A 1 4.58 -15.45 4.43
CA MET A 1 4.52 -14.13 5.11
C MET A 1 4.70 -13.05 4.06
N ASN A 2 3.81 -12.06 3.99
CA ASN A 2 3.80 -11.08 2.91
C ASN A 2 3.46 -9.70 3.50
N TYR A 3 4.50 -8.88 3.65
CA TYR A 3 4.42 -7.55 4.23
C TYR A 3 5.22 -6.59 3.36
N VAL A 4 4.73 -5.36 3.23
CA VAL A 4 5.45 -4.28 2.58
C VAL A 4 5.25 -3.00 3.38
N ILE A 5 6.33 -2.22 3.48
CA ILE A 5 6.33 -0.85 3.99
C ILE A 5 7.00 -0.01 2.91
N LEU A 6 6.29 0.97 2.37
CA LEU A 6 6.80 1.88 1.35
C LEU A 6 6.64 3.32 1.82
N ARG A 7 7.60 4.17 1.46
CA ARG A 7 7.52 5.61 1.63
C ARG A 7 7.87 6.28 0.31
N GLY A 8 7.02 7.18 -0.15
CA GLY A 8 7.20 7.83 -1.44
C GLY A 8 6.17 8.90 -1.70
N GLN A 9 6.17 9.41 -2.92
CA GLN A 9 5.28 10.46 -3.38
C GLN A 9 4.19 9.89 -4.29
N LEU A 10 2.97 10.41 -4.18
CA LEU A 10 1.90 10.12 -5.13
C LEU A 10 2.21 10.79 -6.48
N SER A 11 2.43 10.00 -7.52
CA SER A 11 2.83 10.52 -8.84
C SER A 11 1.66 10.98 -9.71
N SER A 12 0.44 10.74 -9.25
CA SER A 12 -0.79 11.19 -9.90
C SER A 12 -1.91 11.35 -8.89
N GLN A 13 -2.99 12.01 -9.30
CA GLN A 13 -4.17 12.19 -8.46
C GLN A 13 -4.76 10.82 -8.09
N PRO A 14 -5.00 10.54 -6.79
CA PRO A 14 -5.71 9.35 -6.36
C PRO A 14 -7.05 9.18 -7.08
N GLN A 15 -7.34 7.95 -7.50
CA GLN A 15 -8.60 7.63 -8.17
C GLN A 15 -9.49 6.82 -7.23
N GLU A 16 -10.61 7.41 -6.85
CA GLU A 16 -11.66 6.73 -6.09
C GLU A 16 -12.68 6.08 -7.03
N ARG A 17 -13.08 4.85 -6.70
CA ARG A 17 -14.21 4.19 -7.34
C ARG A 17 -14.99 3.33 -6.36
N VAL A 18 -16.32 3.36 -6.49
CA VAL A 18 -17.19 2.39 -5.80
C VAL A 18 -17.25 1.12 -6.63
N LEU A 19 -16.97 -0.02 -6.00
CA LEU A 19 -17.02 -1.33 -6.62
C LEU A 19 -18.45 -1.87 -6.61
N ALA A 20 -18.72 -2.87 -7.45
CA ALA A 20 -20.03 -3.56 -7.46
C ALA A 20 -20.40 -4.20 -6.11
N SER A 21 -19.41 -4.47 -5.25
CA SER A 21 -19.62 -4.94 -3.88
C SER A 21 -20.09 -3.86 -2.90
N GLY A 22 -20.08 -2.59 -3.30
CA GLY A 22 -20.29 -1.43 -2.42
C GLY A 22 -19.02 -0.92 -1.75
N SER A 23 -17.90 -1.66 -1.80
CA SER A 23 -16.62 -1.20 -1.27
C SER A 23 -16.08 -0.02 -2.06
N VAL A 24 -15.45 0.92 -1.37
CA VAL A 24 -14.72 2.03 -1.99
C VAL A 24 -13.29 1.58 -2.23
N LEU A 25 -12.78 1.77 -3.44
CA LEU A 25 -11.39 1.48 -3.78
C LEU A 25 -10.69 2.76 -4.22
N TRP A 26 -9.62 3.10 -3.52
CA TRP A 26 -8.66 4.11 -3.92
C TRP A 26 -7.49 3.44 -4.65
N SER A 27 -7.26 3.87 -5.89
CA SER A 27 -6.10 3.47 -6.68
C SER A 27 -5.08 4.60 -6.65
N LEU A 28 -3.89 4.31 -6.13
CA LEU A 28 -2.78 5.25 -6.01
C LEU A 28 -1.61 4.76 -6.88
N GLU A 29 -0.83 5.68 -7.41
CA GLU A 29 0.48 5.38 -8.01
C GLU A 29 1.54 6.00 -7.11
N LEU A 30 2.30 5.15 -6.41
CA LEU A 30 3.32 5.58 -5.45
C LEU A 30 4.70 5.44 -6.07
N THR A 31 5.46 6.52 -6.09
CA THR A 31 6.85 6.53 -6.56
C THR A 31 7.78 6.64 -5.36
N THR A 32 8.65 5.64 -5.20
CA THR A 32 9.62 5.55 -4.11
C THR A 32 11.04 5.79 -4.65
N PRO A 33 11.85 6.64 -4.01
CA PRO A 33 13.26 6.78 -4.37
C PRO A 33 14.03 5.50 -4.05
N THR A 34 15.00 5.17 -4.89
CA THR A 34 15.92 4.04 -4.73
C THR A 34 17.35 4.49 -5.06
N ASP A 35 18.33 3.63 -4.77
CA ASP A 35 19.73 3.82 -5.18
C ASP A 35 19.91 3.90 -6.71
N GLN A 36 18.99 3.30 -7.46
CA GLN A 36 18.98 3.26 -8.92
C GLN A 36 18.02 4.27 -9.57
N GLY A 37 17.47 5.22 -8.79
CA GLY A 37 16.56 6.24 -9.28
C GLY A 37 15.23 6.23 -8.53
N ALA A 38 14.14 5.92 -9.23
CA ALA A 38 12.82 5.84 -8.62
C ALA A 38 11.99 4.72 -9.24
N TRP A 39 11.29 3.97 -8.39
CA TRP A 39 10.38 2.92 -8.82
C TRP A 39 8.96 3.30 -8.47
N SER A 40 8.04 3.00 -9.39
CA SER A 40 6.61 3.26 -9.19
C SER A 40 5.87 1.95 -8.99
N VAL A 41 4.95 1.93 -8.03
CA VAL A 41 4.11 0.78 -7.74
C VAL A 41 2.66 1.21 -7.57
N PRO A 42 1.71 0.50 -8.20
CA PRO A 42 0.30 0.72 -7.92
C PRO A 42 -0.05 0.25 -6.52
N VAL A 43 -0.87 1.05 -5.84
CA VAL A 43 -1.41 0.75 -4.51
C VAL A 43 -2.94 0.73 -4.60
N ALA A 44 -3.53 -0.37 -4.17
CA ALA A 44 -4.97 -0.53 -4.00
C ALA A 44 -5.32 -0.41 -2.52
N TRP A 45 -6.13 0.58 -2.16
CA TRP A 45 -6.56 0.80 -0.78
C TRP A 45 -8.08 0.72 -0.69
N PHE A 46 -8.57 -0.31 -0.03
CA PHE A 46 -10.00 -0.58 0.10
C PHE A 46 -10.54 0.06 1.37
N ASP A 47 -11.73 0.64 1.25
CA ASP A 47 -12.52 1.23 2.32
C ASP A 47 -11.68 2.15 3.23
N PRO A 48 -11.00 3.17 2.66
CA PRO A 48 -10.17 4.08 3.46
C PRO A 48 -11.02 4.86 4.48
N PRO A 49 -10.42 5.32 5.58
CA PRO A 49 -11.11 6.18 6.53
C PRO A 49 -11.62 7.45 5.83
N VAL A 50 -12.86 7.87 6.16
CA VAL A 50 -13.58 9.00 5.55
C VAL A 50 -12.87 10.37 5.58
N SER A 51 -11.79 10.53 6.34
CA SER A 51 -11.10 11.82 6.56
C SER A 51 -9.82 11.99 5.73
N VAL A 52 -9.68 11.28 4.61
CA VAL A 52 -8.41 11.23 3.88
C VAL A 52 -8.56 11.93 2.53
N ALA A 53 -7.91 13.08 2.41
CA ALA A 53 -7.77 13.82 1.16
C ALA A 53 -6.29 13.81 0.79
N PHE A 54 -5.93 12.97 -0.18
CA PHE A 54 -4.60 12.94 -0.76
C PHE A 54 -4.65 13.49 -2.18
N GLU A 55 -3.58 14.17 -2.58
CA GLU A 55 -3.42 14.74 -3.92
C GLU A 55 -2.11 14.28 -4.56
N SER A 56 -2.00 14.50 -5.88
CA SER A 56 -0.72 14.33 -6.57
C SER A 56 0.37 15.16 -5.90
N GLY A 57 1.52 14.56 -5.64
CA GLY A 57 2.64 15.21 -4.98
C GLY A 57 2.71 15.01 -3.47
N ASP A 58 1.65 14.47 -2.83
CA ASP A 58 1.70 14.16 -1.40
C ASP A 58 2.69 13.04 -1.09
N GLU A 59 3.49 13.24 -0.05
CA GLU A 59 4.36 12.20 0.49
C GLU A 59 3.59 11.34 1.50
N VAL A 60 3.60 10.03 1.28
CA VAL A 60 2.85 9.07 2.08
C VAL A 60 3.70 7.87 2.49
N VAL A 61 3.28 7.23 3.58
CA VAL A 61 3.74 5.91 4.01
C VAL A 61 2.61 4.92 3.81
N VAL A 62 2.90 3.83 3.11
CA VAL A 62 1.99 2.72 2.83
C VAL A 62 2.46 1.48 3.56
N VAL A 63 1.54 0.82 4.25
CA VAL A 63 1.75 -0.54 4.75
C VAL A 63 0.71 -1.48 4.16
N GLY A 64 1.10 -2.73 3.91
CA GLY A 64 0.18 -3.72 3.37
C GLY A 64 0.87 -4.99 2.92
N ALA A 65 0.35 -5.58 1.84
CA ALA A 65 0.88 -6.80 1.24
C ALA A 65 0.93 -6.69 -0.28
N VAL A 66 1.88 -7.40 -0.90
CA VAL A 66 2.00 -7.44 -2.36
C VAL A 66 1.09 -8.52 -2.94
N ARG A 67 0.40 -8.26 -4.04
CA ARG A 67 -0.28 -9.31 -4.81
C ARG A 67 -0.08 -9.13 -6.30
N ARG A 68 -0.29 -10.21 -7.04
CA ARG A 68 -0.51 -10.13 -8.48
C ARG A 68 -2.01 -10.16 -8.74
N ARG A 69 -2.56 -9.07 -9.28
CA ARG A 69 -3.96 -9.00 -9.68
C ARG A 69 -4.09 -9.39 -11.15
N PHE A 70 -5.00 -10.31 -11.45
CA PHE A 70 -5.36 -10.69 -12.81
C PHE A 70 -6.64 -9.98 -13.24
N PHE A 71 -6.73 -9.57 -14.50
CA PHE A 71 -7.91 -8.93 -15.07
C PHE A 71 -7.99 -9.17 -16.58
N ARG A 72 -9.19 -9.06 -17.15
CA ARG A 72 -9.39 -9.20 -18.60
C ARG A 72 -9.24 -7.85 -19.29
N SER A 73 -8.56 -7.83 -20.43
CA SER A 73 -8.52 -6.73 -21.39
C SER A 73 -8.89 -7.25 -22.79
N ALA A 74 -8.98 -6.34 -23.78
CA ALA A 74 -9.20 -6.74 -25.18
C ALA A 74 -8.11 -7.70 -25.71
N ALA A 75 -6.90 -7.64 -25.13
CA ALA A 75 -5.77 -8.50 -25.48
C ALA A 75 -5.72 -9.81 -24.66
N GLY A 76 -6.77 -10.13 -23.88
CA GLY A 76 -6.86 -11.34 -23.07
C GLY A 76 -6.61 -11.12 -21.57
N THR A 77 -6.26 -12.19 -20.85
CA THR A 77 -5.95 -12.13 -19.42
C THR A 77 -4.60 -11.44 -19.20
N GLN A 78 -4.63 -10.34 -18.45
CA GLN A 78 -3.47 -9.56 -18.05
C GLN A 78 -3.24 -9.69 -16.55
N SER A 79 -2.06 -9.25 -16.10
CA SER A 79 -1.72 -9.22 -14.68
C SER A 79 -0.92 -7.99 -14.32
N ARG A 80 -1.12 -7.46 -13.12
CA ARG A 80 -0.32 -6.37 -12.54
C ARG A 80 0.08 -6.73 -11.12
N THR A 81 1.36 -6.56 -10.78
CA THR A 81 1.81 -6.60 -9.39
C THR A 81 1.46 -5.28 -8.73
N GLU A 82 0.81 -5.34 -7.58
CA GLU A 82 0.33 -4.18 -6.83
C GLU A 82 0.49 -4.41 -5.33
N VAL A 83 0.48 -3.32 -4.57
CA VAL A 83 0.35 -3.35 -3.11
C VAL A 83 -1.12 -3.22 -2.75
N VAL A 84 -1.64 -4.12 -1.93
CA VAL A 84 -2.92 -3.92 -1.24
C VAL A 84 -2.61 -3.29 0.10
N ALA A 85 -2.96 -2.02 0.26
CA ALA A 85 -2.71 -1.27 1.48
C ALA A 85 -3.70 -1.65 2.58
N SER A 86 -3.21 -1.84 3.80
CA SER A 86 -4.04 -1.79 5.00
C SER A 86 -4.15 -0.36 5.52
N ASP A 87 -3.07 0.42 5.42
CA ASP A 87 -3.04 1.81 5.83
C ASP A 87 -2.20 2.63 4.86
N VAL A 88 -2.68 3.84 4.59
CA VAL A 88 -1.94 4.90 3.89
C VAL A 88 -2.02 6.14 4.78
N VAL A 89 -0.87 6.72 5.10
CA VAL A 89 -0.77 7.86 6.02
C VAL A 89 0.16 8.92 5.44
N SER A 90 -0.14 10.20 5.66
CA SER A 90 0.79 11.28 5.29
C SER A 90 2.13 11.08 5.99
N ALA A 91 3.23 11.21 5.26
CA ALA A 91 4.58 11.11 5.81
C ALA A 91 4.88 12.22 6.84
N THR A 92 4.15 13.33 6.78
CA THR A 92 4.27 14.44 7.76
C THR A 92 3.63 14.12 9.10
N ALA A 93 2.67 13.18 9.15
CA ALA A 93 1.97 12.76 10.35
C ALA A 93 2.79 11.75 11.17
N ARG A 94 3.97 12.18 11.65
CA ARG A 94 5.00 11.34 12.29
C ARG A 94 4.43 10.34 13.31
N ARG A 95 3.61 10.79 14.26
CA ARG A 95 3.00 9.90 15.27
C ARG A 95 2.13 8.79 14.66
N LYS A 96 1.46 9.07 13.54
CA LYS A 96 0.63 8.09 12.83
C LYS A 96 1.51 7.12 12.04
N VAL A 97 2.56 7.63 11.39
CA VAL A 97 3.60 6.82 10.72
C VAL A 97 4.23 5.84 11.71
N ASP A 98 4.76 6.33 12.82
CA ASP A 98 5.43 5.51 13.84
C ASP A 98 4.51 4.40 14.35
N ARG A 99 3.25 4.76 14.65
CA ARG A 99 2.24 3.79 15.11
C ARG A 99 1.99 2.68 14.09
N VAL A 100 1.77 3.05 12.83
CA VAL A 100 1.43 2.11 11.75
C VAL A 100 2.63 1.20 11.43
N VAL A 101 3.83 1.77 11.34
CA VAL A 101 5.06 1.02 11.10
C VAL A 101 5.38 0.09 12.26
N GLN A 102 5.32 0.57 13.50
CA GLN A 102 5.61 -0.24 14.68
C GLN A 102 4.64 -1.43 14.78
N ARG A 103 3.34 -1.22 14.52
CA ARG A 103 2.35 -2.30 14.50
C ARG A 103 2.73 -3.41 13.50
N GLU A 104 3.20 -3.07 12.30
CA GLU A 104 3.63 -4.09 11.33
C GLU A 104 4.95 -4.76 11.71
N LEU A 105 5.89 -4.02 12.30
CA LEU A 105 7.13 -4.60 12.84
C LEU A 105 6.85 -5.59 13.99
N ASP A 106 5.93 -5.26 14.88
CA ASP A 106 5.52 -6.14 15.97
C ASP A 106 4.84 -7.42 15.44
N ARG A 107 3.97 -7.29 14.42
CA ARG A 107 3.37 -8.44 13.74
C ARG A 107 4.41 -9.32 13.06
N LEU A 108 5.37 -8.71 12.36
CA LEU A 108 6.48 -9.42 11.74
C LEU A 108 7.31 -10.17 12.80
N GLY A 109 7.68 -9.48 13.88
CA GLY A 109 8.44 -10.03 15.00
C GLY A 109 7.72 -11.19 15.70
N ALA A 110 6.42 -11.08 15.95
CA ALA A 110 5.62 -12.15 16.56
C ALA A 110 5.60 -13.42 15.69
N HIS A 111 5.49 -13.28 14.37
CA HIS A 111 5.52 -14.42 13.46
C HIS A 111 6.91 -15.07 13.38
N LEU A 112 7.98 -14.26 13.31
CA LEU A 112 9.35 -14.77 13.29
C LEU A 112 9.75 -15.42 14.61
N GLY A 113 9.40 -14.80 15.74
CA GLY A 113 9.68 -15.31 17.09
C GLY A 113 8.89 -16.59 17.42
N GLY A 114 7.68 -16.74 16.90
CA GLY A 114 6.93 -17.99 16.96
C GLY A 114 7.56 -19.11 16.13
N ALA A 115 8.05 -18.78 14.93
CA ALA A 115 8.69 -19.74 14.02
C ALA A 115 10.07 -20.23 14.51
N LEU A 116 10.83 -19.39 15.22
CA LEU A 116 12.15 -19.75 15.76
C LEU A 116 12.09 -20.58 17.04
N ARG A 117 10.93 -20.62 17.73
CA ARG A 117 10.73 -21.44 18.95
C ARG A 117 10.18 -22.84 18.66
N SER A 118 9.84 -23.13 17.40
CA SER A 118 9.24 -24.38 16.95
C SER A 118 10.19 -25.30 16.19
N VAL A 119 11.51 -25.08 16.29
CA VAL A 119 12.56 -25.92 15.68
C VAL A 119 13.42 -26.54 16.76
#